data_AF-A0A942MU11-F1
#
_entry.id   AF-A0A942MU11-F1
#
_cell.length_a   1.000
_cell.length_b   1.000
_cell.length_c   1.000
_cell.angle_alpha   90.00
_cell.angle_beta   90.00
_cell.angle_gamma   90.00
#
_symmetry.space_group_name_H-M   'P 1'
#
loop_
_entity.id
_entity.type
_entity.pdbx_description
1 polymer ?
#
loop_
_entity_poly.entity_id
_entity_poly.type
_entity_poly.pdbx_seq_one_letter_code
_entity_poly.pdbx_strand_id
1 'polypeptide(L)'
;MLILTRKELETIILGNDIKITVLEVKDGQVRLGIEAPKEVAIYRKEIYDAIQAENRQAVATAKPVYLLGDILAEMKKDGNKNGKNEE
;
A
#
# COMPACT_ATOMS: atom_id res chain seq x y z
N MET A 1 18.18 -11.33 -10.48
CA MET A 1 18.57 -9.96 -10.86
C MET A 1 19.17 -10.01 -12.25
N LEU A 2 18.65 -9.25 -13.21
CA LEU A 2 19.22 -9.11 -14.56
C LEU A 2 19.86 -7.73 -14.66
N ILE A 3 21.09 -7.66 -15.18
CA ILE A 3 21.85 -6.41 -15.29
C ILE A 3 22.02 -6.09 -16.77
N LEU A 4 21.60 -4.89 -17.16
CA LEU A 4 21.74 -4.37 -18.52
C LEU A 4 22.37 -2.98 -18.43
N THR A 5 23.46 -2.77 -19.16
CA THR A 5 24.07 -1.44 -19.30
C THR A 5 23.47 -0.77 -20.52
N ARG A 6 22.89 0.43 -20.33
CA ARG A 6 22.32 1.27 -21.39
C ARG A 6 23.01 2.63 -21.43
N LYS A 7 23.12 3.18 -22.63
CA LYS A 7 23.55 4.57 -22.87
C LYS A 7 22.34 5.51 -22.90
N GLU A 8 22.60 6.81 -22.93
CA GLU A 8 21.58 7.83 -23.14
C GLU A 8 20.77 7.54 -24.41
N LEU A 9 19.46 7.80 -24.34
CA LEU A 9 18.44 7.53 -25.34
C LEU A 9 18.17 6.05 -25.66
N GLU A 10 18.89 5.11 -25.02
CA GLU A 10 18.57 3.69 -25.17
C GLU A 10 17.38 3.28 -24.29
N THR A 11 16.61 2.30 -24.79
CA THR A 11 15.37 1.83 -24.16
C THR A 11 15.44 0.34 -23.83
N ILE A 12 14.84 -0.04 -22.71
CA ILE A 12 14.61 -1.41 -22.27
C ILE A 12 13.11 -1.66 -22.30
N ILE A 13 12.69 -2.78 -22.90
CA ILE A 13 11.28 -3.18 -22.96
C ILE A 13 11.06 -4.35 -22.02
N LEU A 14 10.05 -4.27 -21.16
CA LEU A 14 9.63 -5.34 -20.27
C LEU A 14 8.25 -5.84 -20.70
N GLY A 15 8.17 -7.12 -21.06
CA GLY A 15 6.95 -7.70 -21.62
C GLY A 15 6.55 -7.01 -22.92
N ASN A 16 5.30 -6.57 -23.01
CA ASN A 16 4.74 -5.98 -24.22
C ASN A 16 4.44 -4.47 -24.08
N ASP A 17 4.26 -3.97 -22.85
CA ASP A 17 3.64 -2.66 -22.63
C ASP A 17 4.46 -1.71 -21.75
N ILE A 18 5.58 -2.18 -21.19
CA ILE A 18 6.44 -1.36 -20.32
C ILE A 18 7.73 -1.01 -21.06
N LYS A 19 8.04 0.27 -21.16
CA LYS A 19 9.31 0.78 -21.71
C LYS A 19 10.01 1.65 -20.69
N ILE A 20 11.31 1.44 -20.56
CA ILE A 20 12.19 2.24 -19.70
C ILE A 20 13.26 2.84 -20.58
N THR A 21 13.27 4.15 -20.72
CA THR A 21 14.22 4.90 -21.55
C THR A 21 15.18 5.68 -20.66
N VAL A 22 16.47 5.59 -20.94
CA VAL A 22 17.47 6.45 -20.30
C VAL A 22 17.42 7.81 -21.00
N LEU A 23 16.91 8.84 -20.34
CA LEU A 23 16.75 10.17 -20.94
C LEU A 23 18.04 10.99 -20.90
N GLU A 24 18.75 10.95 -19.77
CA GLU A 24 19.96 11.75 -19.55
C GLU A 24 20.80 11.09 -18.46
N VAL A 25 22.12 11.13 -18.60
CA VAL A 25 23.06 10.72 -17.54
C VAL A 25 23.96 11.91 -17.22
N LYS A 26 23.83 12.46 -16.01
CA LYS A 26 24.59 13.64 -15.60
C LYS A 26 24.97 13.55 -14.12
N ASP A 27 26.25 13.80 -13.82
CA ASP A 27 26.78 13.87 -12.45
C ASP A 27 26.42 12.65 -11.57
N GLY A 28 26.41 11.45 -12.17
CA GLY A 28 26.03 10.20 -11.49
C GLY A 28 24.53 10.02 -11.27
N GLN A 29 23.71 11.00 -11.66
CA GLN A 29 22.25 10.88 -11.72
C GLN A 29 21.82 10.41 -13.10
N VAL A 30 20.76 9.60 -13.13
CA VAL A 30 20.16 9.09 -14.36
C VAL A 30 18.70 9.50 -14.38
N ARG A 31 18.28 10.17 -15.46
CA ARG A 31 16.86 10.44 -15.71
C ARG A 31 16.29 9.27 -16.48
N LEU A 32 15.28 8.62 -15.90
CA LEU A 32 14.59 7.50 -16.52
C LEU A 32 13.18 7.95 -16.93
N GLY A 33 12.83 7.74 -18.19
CA GLY A 33 11.46 7.76 -18.68
C GLY A 33 10.87 6.37 -18.52
N ILE A 34 9.70 6.25 -17.89
CA ILE A 34 9.00 4.98 -17.74
C ILE A 34 7.62 5.15 -18.38
N GLU A 35 7.38 4.43 -19.46
CA GLU A 35 6.05 4.29 -20.08
C GLU A 35 5.49 2.93 -19.65
N ALA A 36 4.30 2.92 -19.06
CA ALA A 36 3.59 1.71 -18.70
C ALA A 36 2.07 1.97 -18.82
N PRO A 37 1.25 0.93 -19.02
CA PRO A 37 -0.20 1.06 -19.01
C PRO A 37 -0.73 1.43 -17.62
N LYS A 38 -1.95 1.96 -17.54
CA LYS A 38 -2.51 2.57 -16.31
C LYS A 38 -2.72 1.56 -15.18
N GLU A 39 -2.92 0.30 -15.53
CA GLU A 39 -3.02 -0.84 -14.62
C GLU A 39 -1.71 -1.13 -13.87
N VAL A 40 -0.56 -0.68 -14.38
CA VAL A 40 0.74 -0.86 -13.73
C VAL A 40 1.11 0.41 -12.98
N ALA A 41 1.03 0.35 -11.66
CA ALA A 41 1.42 1.47 -10.80
C ALA A 41 2.96 1.57 -10.70
N ILE A 42 3.49 2.77 -10.94
CA ILE A 42 4.92 3.08 -10.87
C ILE A 42 5.18 3.92 -9.62
N TYR A 43 6.06 3.43 -8.75
CA TYR A 43 6.44 4.12 -7.52
C TYR A 43 7.96 4.23 -7.41
N ARG A 44 8.40 5.27 -6.69
CA ARG A 44 9.78 5.31 -6.19
C ARG A 44 9.90 4.35 -5.00
N LYS A 45 11.06 3.70 -4.88
CA LYS A 45 11.28 2.62 -3.91
C LYS A 45 11.02 3.09 -2.47
N GLU A 46 11.55 4.24 -2.11
CA GLU A 46 11.41 4.85 -0.79
C GLU A 46 9.95 5.13 -0.42
N ILE A 47 9.16 5.60 -1.39
CA ILE A 47 7.74 5.88 -1.18
C ILE A 47 6.95 4.56 -1.03
N TYR A 48 7.25 3.57 -1.86
CA TYR A 48 6.62 2.26 -1.76
C TYR A 48 6.87 1.61 -0.40
N ASP A 49 8.12 1.65 0.09
CA ASP A 49 8.47 1.06 1.38
C ASP A 49 7.81 1.78 2.56
N ALA A 50 7.68 3.11 2.50
CA ALA A 50 6.95 3.90 3.49
C ALA A 50 5.46 3.54 3.51
N ILE A 51 4.80 3.46 2.35
CA ILE A 51 3.38 3.05 2.25
C ILE A 51 3.17 1.65 2.82
N GLN A 52 4.06 0.71 2.49
CA GLN A 52 3.95 -0.66 3.01
C GLN A 52 4.20 -0.75 4.52
N ALA A 53 5.07 0.11 5.07
CA ALA A 53 5.28 0.19 6.51
C ALA A 53 4.04 0.74 7.23
N GLU A 54 3.46 1.83 6.71
CA GLU A 54 2.24 2.44 7.25
C GLU A 54 1.06 1.48 7.21
N ASN A 55 0.85 0.79 6.07
CA ASN A 55 -0.21 -0.22 5.94
C ASN A 55 -0.07 -1.34 6.98
N ARG A 56 1.16 -1.79 7.27
CA ARG A 56 1.41 -2.79 8.32
C ARG A 56 1.10 -2.24 9.72
N GLN A 57 1.45 -0.99 10.00
CA GLN A 57 1.15 -0.35 11.27
C GLN A 57 -0.36 -0.14 11.47
N ALA A 58 -1.08 0.27 10.42
CA ALA A 58 -2.53 0.43 10.45
C ALA A 58 -3.24 -0.89 10.79
N VAL A 59 -2.78 -2.03 10.23
CA VAL A 59 -3.30 -3.36 10.59
C VAL A 59 -2.97 -3.72 12.04
N ALA A 60 -1.78 -3.40 12.52
CA ALA A 60 -1.36 -3.72 13.90
C ALA A 60 -2.05 -2.85 14.96
N THR A 61 -2.45 -1.62 14.60
CA THR A 61 -3.11 -0.65 15.49
C THR A 61 -4.62 -0.61 15.30
N ALA A 62 -5.15 -1.35 14.33
CA ALA A 62 -6.58 -1.54 14.16
C ALA A 62 -7.12 -2.18 15.45
N LYS A 63 -7.85 -1.37 16.23
CA LYS A 63 -8.72 -1.89 17.29
C LYS A 63 -9.57 -2.99 16.67
N PRO A 64 -9.76 -4.14 17.34
CA PRO A 64 -10.64 -5.17 16.82
C PRO A 64 -11.96 -4.49 16.46
N VAL A 65 -12.32 -4.56 15.18
CA VAL A 65 -13.63 -4.12 14.73
C VAL A 65 -14.60 -5.05 15.43
N TYR A 66 -15.22 -4.57 16.51
CA TYR A 66 -16.34 -5.28 17.11
C TYR A 66 -17.33 -5.56 15.99
N LEU A 67 -17.70 -6.83 15.81
CA LEU A 67 -18.81 -7.14 14.94
C LEU A 67 -20.02 -6.39 15.51
N LEU A 68 -20.92 -5.92 14.64
CA LEU A 68 -22.14 -5.24 15.10
C LEU A 68 -22.91 -6.11 16.12
N GLY A 69 -22.77 -7.44 16.02
CA GLY A 69 -23.27 -8.40 16.99
C GLY A 69 -22.64 -8.31 18.38
N ASP A 70 -21.35 -8.00 18.49
CA ASP A 70 -20.63 -7.86 19.77
C ASP A 70 -21.11 -6.60 20.51
N ILE A 71 -21.32 -5.50 19.79
CA ILE A 71 -21.86 -4.25 20.33
C ILE A 71 -23.32 -4.44 20.81
N LEU A 72 -24.14 -5.15 20.04
CA LEU A 72 -25.53 -5.45 20.41
C LEU A 72 -25.64 -6.37 21.62
N ALA A 73 -24.66 -7.27 21.82
CA ALA A 73 -24.60 -8.16 22.98
C ALA A 73 -24.28 -7.41 24.28
N GLU A 74 -23.39 -6.40 24.23
CA GLU A 74 -23.12 -5.52 25.37
C GLU A 74 -24.33 -4.64 25.72
N MET A 75 -25.00 -4.05 24.73
CA MET A 75 -26.20 -3.22 24.99
C MET A 75 -27.37 -4.01 25.60
N LYS A 76 -27.52 -5.30 25.27
CA LYS A 76 -28.53 -6.16 25.90
C LYS A 76 -28.20 -6.52 27.35
N LYS A 77 -26.92 -6.52 27.75
CA LYS A 77 -26.50 -6.84 29.13
C LYS A 77 -26.87 -5.73 30.12
N ASP A 78 -26.89 -4.47 29.69
CA ASP A 78 -27.26 -3.34 30.55
C ASP A 78 -28.77 -3.25 30.79
N GLY A 79 -29.60 -3.81 29.90
CA GLY A 79 -31.06 -3.86 30.07
C GLY A 79 -31.58 -4.85 31.12
N ASN A 80 -30.78 -5.82 31.57
CA ASN A 80 -31.23 -6.90 32.46
C ASN A 80 -30.89 -6.70 33.96
N LYS A 81 -30.30 -5.56 34.33
CA LYS A 81 -29.95 -5.27 35.75
C LYS A 81 -31.00 -4.46 36.53
N ASN A 82 -32.07 -3.97 35.88
CA ASN A 82 -33.12 -3.18 36.55
C ASN A 82 -34.33 -3.98 37.06
N GLY A 83 -34.27 -5.32 37.09
CA GLY A 83 -35.41 -6.18 37.42
C GLY A 83 -35.34 -6.96 38.75
N LYS A 84 -34.44 -6.61 39.67
CA LYS A 84 -34.40 -7.24 41.00
C LYS A 84 -34.14 -6.20 42.08
N ASN A 85 -35.18 -5.47 42.44
CA ASN A 85 -35.35 -4.81 43.74
C ASN A 85 -36.85 -4.49 43.86
N GLU A 86 -37.64 -5.47 44.29
CA GLU A 86 -38.97 -5.30 44.91
C GLU A 86 -39.50 -6.69 45.29
N GLU A 87 -39.13 -7.13 46.49
CA GLU A 87 -39.97 -7.70 47.58
C GLU A 87 -39.11 -8.33 48.67
#